data_AF-A0A380TR47-F1
#
_entry.id   AF-A0A380TR47-F1
#
_cell.length_a   1.000
_cell.length_b   1.000
_cell.length_c   1.000
_cell.angle_alpha   90.00
_cell.angle_beta   90.00
_cell.angle_gamma   90.00
#
_symmetry.space_group_name_H-M   'P 1'
#
loop_
_entity.id
_entity.type
_entity.pdbx_description
1 polymer ?
#
loop_
_entity_poly.entity_id
_entity_poly.type
_entity_poly.pdbx_seq_one_letter_code
_entity_poly.pdbx_strand_id
1 'polypeptide(L)'
;MLLIPPTQINRYVSSLVALNIHSPNGTGDWHSAAALNDGAYPQDFYIYGFGQKRNTHHLLGDIGIIDGTKRLNDMGYFPENSPVWLADHPRACVDYLYTAVLQTGSIGRVILDDWFPSDEDKLSVYQLLDQIEPHLTE
;
A
#
# COMPACT_ATOMS: atom_id res chain seq x y z
N MET A 1 15.72 -4.86 9.57
CA MET A 1 14.49 -4.07 9.35
C MET A 1 14.47 -3.65 7.89
N LEU A 2 13.31 -3.66 7.26
CA LEU A 2 13.17 -3.22 5.88
C LEU A 2 13.73 -1.80 5.71
N LEU A 3 14.61 -1.62 4.72
CA LEU A 3 15.14 -0.32 4.36
C LEU A 3 14.03 0.54 3.74
N ILE A 4 13.62 1.63 4.39
CA ILE A 4 12.70 2.58 3.78
C ILE A 4 13.51 3.80 3.31
N PRO A 5 13.65 4.05 1.99
CA PRO A 5 14.34 5.23 1.48
C PRO A 5 13.55 6.51 1.79
N PRO A 6 14.10 7.71 1.57
CA PRO A 6 13.33 8.95 1.72
C PRO A 6 12.05 8.95 0.89
N THR A 7 10.93 9.16 1.58
CA THR A 7 9.58 9.20 1.01
C THR A 7 8.98 10.60 1.08
N GLN A 8 7.97 10.84 0.24
CA GLN A 8 7.17 12.06 0.15
C GLN A 8 5.80 11.68 -0.41
N ILE A 9 4.83 12.59 -0.45
CA ILE A 9 3.48 12.30 -0.98
C ILE A 9 3.57 11.66 -2.38
N ASN A 10 4.41 12.20 -3.26
CA ASN A 10 4.57 11.66 -4.61
C ASN A 10 5.52 10.44 -4.73
N ARG A 11 6.07 9.93 -3.62
CA ARG A 11 6.96 8.76 -3.55
C ARG A 11 6.82 8.07 -2.19
N TYR A 12 6.00 7.03 -2.11
CA TYR A 12 5.49 6.50 -0.85
C TYR A 12 5.61 4.97 -0.78
N VAL A 13 5.51 4.41 0.44
CA VAL A 13 5.48 2.96 0.68
C VAL A 13 4.08 2.41 0.39
N SER A 14 3.96 1.32 -0.36
CA SER A 14 2.68 0.68 -0.69
C SER A 14 2.83 -0.86 -0.76
N SER A 15 1.92 -1.54 -1.44
CA SER A 15 1.94 -2.98 -1.65
C SER A 15 1.87 -3.79 -0.35
N LEU A 16 2.36 -5.03 -0.36
CA LEU A 16 2.34 -5.92 0.82
C LEU A 16 3.06 -5.31 2.04
N VAL A 17 4.00 -4.38 1.85
CA VAL A 17 4.65 -3.71 2.99
C VAL A 17 3.64 -2.81 3.71
N ALA A 18 2.95 -1.93 2.98
CA ALA A 18 1.95 -1.05 3.58
C ALA A 18 0.71 -1.81 4.10
N LEU A 19 0.33 -2.92 3.48
CA LEU A 19 -0.73 -3.80 3.98
C LEU A 19 -0.40 -4.43 5.35
N ASN A 20 0.89 -4.51 5.71
CA ASN A 20 1.35 -4.98 7.01
C ASN A 20 1.64 -3.84 8.00
N ILE A 21 1.16 -2.62 7.76
CA ILE A 21 1.25 -1.50 8.69
C ILE A 21 -0.15 -1.15 9.18
N HIS A 22 -0.32 -0.89 10.48
CA HIS A 22 -1.62 -0.53 11.05
C HIS A 22 -2.21 0.72 10.37
N SER A 23 -3.41 0.59 9.84
CA SER A 23 -4.16 1.67 9.22
C SER A 23 -4.79 2.59 10.28
N PRO A 24 -5.18 3.83 9.92
CA PRO A 24 -5.92 4.70 10.83
C PRO A 24 -7.22 4.11 11.37
N ASN A 25 -7.87 3.22 10.61
CA ASN A 25 -9.13 2.60 10.98
C ASN A 25 -8.93 1.28 11.75
N GLY A 26 -7.69 0.91 12.07
CA GLY A 26 -7.36 -0.30 12.83
C GLY A 26 -7.28 -1.58 11.99
N THR A 27 -7.23 -1.47 10.66
CA THR A 27 -6.95 -2.58 9.73
C THR A 27 -5.46 -2.74 9.44
N GLY A 28 -5.02 -3.85 8.82
CA GLY A 28 -3.62 -4.11 8.47
C GLY A 28 -2.84 -4.93 9.50
N ASP A 29 -1.57 -5.25 9.20
CA ASP A 29 -0.66 -6.11 10.01
C ASP A 29 -1.13 -7.58 10.14
N TRP A 30 -2.00 -8.04 9.24
CA TRP A 30 -2.57 -9.39 9.31
C TRP A 30 -1.82 -10.43 8.48
N HIS A 31 -0.95 -10.02 7.57
CA HIS A 31 -0.41 -10.96 6.58
C HIS A 31 0.91 -11.59 7.02
N SER A 32 1.89 -10.80 7.46
CA SER A 32 3.15 -11.29 8.01
C SER A 32 4.01 -10.15 8.55
N ALA A 33 4.42 -10.24 9.81
CA ALA A 33 5.50 -9.40 10.35
C ALA A 33 6.80 -9.50 9.54
N ALA A 34 7.01 -10.61 8.81
CA ALA A 34 8.17 -10.77 7.94
C ALA A 34 8.19 -9.78 6.76
N ALA A 35 7.06 -9.13 6.44
CA ALA A 35 7.01 -8.09 5.41
C ALA A 35 7.86 -6.86 5.73
N LEU A 36 8.18 -6.64 7.01
CA LEU A 36 9.01 -5.54 7.50
C LEU A 36 10.43 -6.00 7.86
N ASN A 37 10.79 -7.24 7.55
CA ASN A 37 12.15 -7.74 7.72
C ASN A 37 13.11 -7.14 6.69
N ASP A 38 14.40 -7.16 7.03
CA ASP A 38 15.43 -6.80 6.06
C ASP A 38 15.40 -7.77 4.87
N GLY A 39 15.55 -7.23 3.66
CA GLY A 39 15.51 -8.01 2.41
C GLY A 39 14.19 -8.72 2.10
N ALA A 40 13.09 -8.43 2.81
CA ALA A 40 11.80 -9.10 2.59
C ALA A 40 11.28 -8.90 1.15
N TYR A 41 11.46 -7.70 0.61
CA TYR A 41 11.07 -7.33 -0.76
C TYR A 41 12.12 -6.41 -1.39
N PRO A 42 12.29 -6.42 -2.72
CA PRO A 42 13.09 -5.41 -3.40
C PRO A 42 12.41 -4.05 -3.35
N GLN A 43 13.17 -2.96 -3.38
CA GLN A 43 12.64 -1.60 -3.20
C GLN A 43 11.59 -1.20 -4.26
N ASP A 44 11.75 -1.65 -5.51
CA ASP A 44 10.81 -1.39 -6.60
C ASP A 44 9.48 -2.15 -6.45
N PHE A 45 9.39 -3.07 -5.49
CA PHE A 45 8.15 -3.75 -5.14
C PHE A 45 7.26 -2.90 -4.22
N TYR A 46 7.83 -2.20 -3.23
CA TYR A 46 7.02 -1.49 -2.24
C TYR A 46 7.15 0.03 -2.28
N ILE A 47 8.03 0.61 -3.11
CA ILE A 47 8.10 2.06 -3.32
C ILE A 47 7.34 2.44 -4.58
N TYR A 48 6.26 3.20 -4.38
CA TYR A 48 5.36 3.67 -5.42
C TYR A 48 5.53 5.18 -5.64
N GLY A 49 5.09 5.66 -6.80
CA GLY A 49 4.97 7.08 -7.09
C GLY A 49 5.79 7.54 -8.29
N PHE A 50 6.02 8.84 -8.38
CA PHE A 50 6.66 9.47 -9.54
C PHE A 50 8.09 8.94 -9.75
N GLY A 51 8.40 8.61 -11.00
CA GLY A 51 9.68 8.04 -11.40
C GLY A 51 9.94 6.62 -10.89
N GLN A 52 8.96 5.97 -10.25
CA GLN A 52 9.04 4.57 -9.84
C GLN A 52 8.40 3.66 -10.89
N LYS A 53 8.81 2.38 -10.91
CA LYS A 53 8.22 1.36 -11.79
C LYS A 53 6.72 1.17 -11.53
N ARG A 54 6.31 1.32 -10.28
CA ARG A 54 4.93 1.23 -9.82
C ARG A 54 4.44 2.63 -9.47
N ASN A 55 3.42 3.10 -10.17
CA ASN A 55 2.84 4.42 -9.94
C ASN A 55 1.35 4.38 -10.24
N THR A 56 0.54 4.84 -9.29
CA THR A 56 -0.93 4.90 -9.39
C THR A 56 -1.46 6.33 -9.18
N HIS A 57 -0.58 7.34 -9.12
CA HIS A 57 -1.00 8.73 -8.98
C HIS A 57 -1.88 9.20 -10.12
N HIS A 58 -1.72 8.68 -11.34
CA HIS A 58 -2.57 9.03 -12.47
C HIS A 58 -4.01 8.53 -12.31
N LEU A 59 -4.26 7.61 -11.36
CA LEU A 59 -5.58 7.05 -11.07
C LEU A 59 -6.19 7.64 -9.80
N LEU A 60 -5.40 7.75 -8.73
CA LEU A 60 -5.89 8.08 -7.39
C LEU A 60 -5.29 9.36 -6.81
N GLY A 61 -4.35 10.00 -7.51
CA GLY A 61 -3.58 11.11 -6.97
C GLY A 61 -3.00 10.79 -5.59
N ASP A 62 -3.23 11.69 -4.64
CA ASP A 62 -2.74 11.60 -3.26
C ASP A 62 -3.72 10.87 -2.32
N ILE A 63 -4.86 10.37 -2.82
CA ILE A 63 -5.91 9.76 -2.00
C ILE A 63 -5.37 8.53 -1.24
N GLY A 64 -5.55 8.51 0.08
CA GLY A 64 -5.08 7.42 0.94
C GLY A 64 -3.57 7.41 1.18
N ILE A 65 -2.82 8.44 0.78
CA ILE A 65 -1.40 8.59 1.15
C ILE A 65 -1.32 9.37 2.47
N ILE A 66 -0.69 8.77 3.49
CA ILE A 66 -0.63 9.28 4.85
C ILE A 66 0.80 9.30 5.41
N ASP A 67 1.03 10.11 6.44
CA ASP A 67 2.23 9.99 7.28
C ASP A 67 2.06 8.80 8.25
N GLY A 68 2.84 7.75 7.99
CA GLY A 68 2.86 6.51 8.74
C GLY A 68 3.91 6.44 9.85
N THR A 69 4.71 7.49 10.05
CA THR A 69 5.87 7.48 10.96
C THR A 69 5.49 7.00 12.36
N LYS A 70 4.42 7.58 12.93
CA LYS A 70 3.96 7.20 14.26
C LYS A 70 3.54 5.73 14.33
N ARG A 71 2.86 5.22 13.30
CA ARG A 71 2.36 3.84 13.24
C ARG A 71 3.51 2.84 13.22
N LEU A 72 4.50 3.09 12.36
CA LEU A 72 5.71 2.28 12.32
C LEU A 72 6.39 2.25 13.70
N ASN A 73 6.57 3.42 14.32
CA ASN A 73 7.17 3.51 15.65
C ASN A 73 6.35 2.77 16.73
N ASP A 74 5.02 2.87 16.70
CA ASP A 74 4.12 2.16 17.63
C ASP A 74 4.22 0.63 17.44
N MET A 75 4.47 0.16 16.22
CA MET A 75 4.74 -1.24 15.89
C MET A 75 6.17 -1.70 16.23
N GLY A 76 7.02 -0.80 16.75
CA GLY A 76 8.43 -1.09 17.10
C GLY A 76 9.40 -1.00 15.92
N TYR A 77 8.98 -0.45 14.78
CA TYR A 77 9.82 -0.20 13.62
C TYR A 77 10.21 1.28 13.57
N PHE A 78 11.51 1.56 13.52
CA PHE A 78 12.04 2.93 13.58
C PHE A 78 12.85 3.26 12.33
N PRO A 79 12.21 3.60 11.20
CA PRO A 79 12.88 3.92 9.94
C PRO A 79 13.94 5.02 10.09
N GLU A 80 15.05 4.90 9.38
CA GLU A 80 16.13 5.92 9.39
C GLU A 80 15.67 7.25 8.80
N ASN A 81 14.77 7.20 7.81
CA ASN A 81 14.20 8.37 7.14
C ASN A 81 12.80 8.65 7.69
N SER A 82 12.56 9.91 8.07
CA SER A 82 11.27 10.38 8.60
C SER A 82 10.97 11.78 8.06
N PRO A 83 9.70 12.11 7.72
CA PRO A 83 8.52 11.26 7.83
C PRO A 83 8.48 10.13 6.79
N VAL A 84 7.80 9.04 7.14
CA VAL A 84 7.50 7.93 6.20
C VAL A 84 6.09 8.10 5.64
N TRP A 85 6.02 8.45 4.36
CA TRP A 85 4.77 8.50 3.60
C TRP A 85 4.43 7.12 3.08
N LEU A 86 3.21 6.67 3.35
CA LEU A 86 2.72 5.36 2.95
C LEU A 86 1.26 5.40 2.51
N ALA A 87 0.86 4.42 1.71
CA ALA A 87 -0.53 4.14 1.41
C ALA A 87 -1.22 3.57 2.65
N ASP A 88 -2.38 4.12 3.01
CA ASP A 88 -3.28 3.48 3.95
C ASP A 88 -3.77 2.13 3.41
N HIS A 89 -4.40 1.34 4.27
CA HIS A 89 -4.69 -0.05 3.98
C HIS A 89 -5.56 -0.24 2.71
N PRO A 90 -6.63 0.54 2.48
CA PRO A 90 -7.39 0.49 1.22
C PRO A 90 -6.56 0.90 0.00
N ARG A 91 -5.80 1.99 0.07
CA ARG A 91 -4.94 2.44 -1.03
C ARG A 91 -3.87 1.40 -1.36
N ALA A 92 -3.26 0.78 -0.36
CA ALA A 92 -2.24 -0.25 -0.55
C ALA A 92 -2.81 -1.51 -1.22
N CYS A 93 -4.06 -1.87 -0.89
CA CYS A 93 -4.77 -2.96 -1.54
C CYS A 93 -5.01 -2.66 -3.02
N VAL A 94 -5.55 -1.48 -3.35
CA VAL A 94 -5.81 -1.09 -4.74
C VAL A 94 -4.53 -0.92 -5.55
N ASP A 95 -3.48 -0.35 -4.96
CA ASP A 95 -2.14 -0.26 -5.55
C ASP A 95 -1.59 -1.65 -5.89
N TYR A 96 -1.75 -2.61 -4.98
CA TYR A 96 -1.35 -4.00 -5.21
C TYR A 96 -2.21 -4.66 -6.29
N LEU A 97 -3.54 -4.52 -6.24
CA LEU A 97 -4.46 -5.08 -7.24
C LEU A 97 -4.15 -4.56 -8.65
N TYR A 98 -3.99 -3.24 -8.81
CA TYR A 98 -3.67 -2.63 -10.09
C TYR A 98 -2.35 -3.16 -10.65
N THR A 99 -1.30 -3.19 -9.84
CA THR A 99 0.03 -3.65 -10.29
C THR A 99 0.11 -5.17 -10.47
N ALA A 100 -0.52 -5.96 -9.61
CA ALA A 100 -0.47 -7.41 -9.69
C ALA A 100 -1.36 -7.97 -10.80
N VAL A 101 -2.56 -7.42 -11.00
CA VAL A 101 -3.52 -7.95 -11.98
C VAL A 101 -3.29 -7.35 -13.37
N LEU A 102 -3.23 -6.02 -13.48
CA LEU A 102 -3.22 -5.34 -14.79
C LEU A 102 -1.83 -5.26 -15.40
N GLN A 103 -0.77 -5.05 -14.61
CA GLN A 103 0.58 -4.92 -15.18
C GLN A 103 1.28 -6.27 -15.41
N THR A 104 0.93 -7.32 -14.66
CA THR A 104 1.59 -8.62 -14.82
C THR A 104 0.72 -9.69 -15.48
N GLY A 105 -0.58 -9.43 -15.67
CA GLY A 105 -1.53 -10.39 -16.22
C GLY A 105 -1.71 -11.65 -15.35
N SER A 106 -1.13 -11.66 -14.14
CA SER A 106 -1.25 -12.78 -13.22
C SER A 106 -2.61 -12.70 -12.54
N ILE A 107 -3.48 -13.67 -12.83
CA ILE A 107 -4.72 -13.87 -12.10
C ILE A 107 -4.37 -14.48 -10.74
N GLY A 108 -3.83 -13.65 -9.85
CA GLY A 108 -3.79 -13.93 -8.43
C GLY A 108 -5.20 -13.78 -7.86
N ARG A 109 -5.56 -14.61 -6.88
CA ARG A 109 -6.77 -14.38 -6.09
C ARG A 109 -6.40 -13.46 -4.92
N VAL A 110 -6.94 -12.25 -4.92
CA VAL A 110 -7.05 -11.44 -3.70
C VAL A 110 -8.45 -11.69 -3.16
N ILE A 111 -8.54 -12.29 -1.98
CA ILE A 111 -9.81 -12.47 -1.27
C ILE A 111 -9.90 -11.30 -0.29
N LEU A 112 -10.76 -10.32 -0.59
CA LEU A 112 -10.87 -9.13 0.25
C LEU A 112 -11.25 -9.47 1.69
N ASP A 113 -12.04 -10.52 1.94
CA ASP A 113 -12.40 -10.96 3.30
C ASP A 113 -11.17 -11.36 4.14
N ASP A 114 -10.09 -11.83 3.51
CA ASP A 114 -8.85 -12.17 4.22
C ASP A 114 -8.08 -10.91 4.68
N TRP A 115 -8.34 -9.76 4.03
CA TRP A 115 -7.59 -8.52 4.19
C TRP A 115 -8.45 -7.44 4.87
N PHE A 116 -9.76 -7.51 4.75
CA PHE A 116 -10.75 -6.54 5.23
C PHE A 116 -11.94 -7.34 5.78
N PRO A 117 -11.92 -7.78 7.05
CA PRO A 117 -12.96 -8.64 7.60
C PRO A 117 -14.29 -7.90 7.80
N SER A 118 -14.25 -6.59 8.02
CA SER A 118 -15.46 -5.77 8.15
C SER A 118 -15.97 -5.29 6.79
N ASP A 119 -17.28 -5.22 6.63
CA ASP A 119 -17.88 -4.72 5.39
C ASP A 119 -17.64 -3.21 5.18
N GLU A 120 -17.50 -2.45 6.28
CA GLU A 120 -17.17 -1.02 6.23
C GLU A 120 -15.77 -0.80 5.65
N ASP A 121 -14.79 -1.63 6.04
CA ASP A 121 -13.44 -1.48 5.49
C ASP A 121 -13.37 -1.94 4.02
N LYS A 122 -14.14 -2.96 3.62
CA LYS A 122 -14.27 -3.36 2.20
C LYS A 122 -14.87 -2.23 1.36
N LEU A 123 -15.83 -1.48 1.90
CA LEU A 123 -16.45 -0.36 1.19
C LEU A 123 -15.42 0.69 0.76
N SER A 124 -14.43 0.99 1.61
CA SER A 124 -13.36 1.92 1.27
C SER A 124 -12.49 1.43 0.09
N VAL A 125 -12.30 0.11 -0.05
CA VAL A 125 -11.62 -0.49 -1.20
C VAL A 125 -12.49 -0.36 -2.46
N TYR A 126 -13.78 -0.68 -2.37
CA TYR A 126 -14.71 -0.56 -3.50
C TYR A 126 -14.80 0.88 -4.00
N GLN A 127 -14.86 1.86 -3.10
CA GLN A 127 -14.87 3.28 -3.48
C GLN A 127 -13.63 3.71 -4.27
N LEU A 128 -12.45 3.16 -3.94
CA LEU A 128 -11.23 3.40 -4.71
C LEU A 128 -11.26 2.66 -6.05
N LEU A 129 -11.81 1.44 -6.09
CA LEU A 129 -11.97 0.68 -7.33
C LEU A 129 -12.92 1.38 -8.32
N ASP A 130 -14.05 1.91 -7.83
CA ASP A 130 -15.01 2.67 -8.63
C ASP A 130 -14.39 3.94 -9.22
N GLN A 131 -13.40 4.54 -8.53
CA GLN A 131 -12.67 5.70 -9.04
C GLN A 131 -11.68 5.33 -10.14
N ILE A 132 -11.00 4.19 -10.04
CA ILE A 132 -10.02 3.78 -11.05
C ILE A 132 -10.71 3.18 -12.29
N GLU A 133 -11.87 2.54 -12.14
CA GLU A 133 -12.56 1.78 -13.20
C GLU A 133 -12.67 2.56 -14.54
N PRO A 134 -13.11 3.83 -14.57
CA PRO A 134 -13.20 4.60 -15.81
C PRO A 134 -11.85 4.81 -16.53
N HIS A 135 -10.75 4.67 -15.80
CA HIS A 135 -9.38 4.85 -16.30
C HIS A 135 -8.68 3.52 -16.63
N LEU A 136 -9.35 2.38 -16.46
CA LEU A 136 -8.78 1.05 -16.74
C LEU A 136 -9.02 0.56 -18.18
N THR A 137 -9.90 1.20 -18.93
CA THR A 137 -10.37 0.74 -20.26
C THR A 137 -9.88 1.59 -21.44
N GLU A 138 -8.87 2.44 -21.22
CA GLU A 138 -8.15 3.13 -22.30
C GLU A 138 -6.94 2.33 -22.82
#